data_AF-A0A1E5WIE4-F1
#
_entry.id   AF-A0A1E5WIE4-F1
#
_cell.length_a   1.000
_cell.length_b   1.000
_cell.length_c   1.000
_cell.angle_alpha   90.00
_cell.angle_beta   90.00
_cell.angle_gamma   90.00
#
_symmetry.space_group_name_H-M   'P 1'
#
loop_
_entity.id
_entity.type
_entity.pdbx_description
1 polymer ?
#
loop_
_entity_poly.entity_id
_entity_poly.type
_entity_poly.pdbx_seq_one_letter_code
_entity_poly.pdbx_strand_id
1 'polypeptide(L)'
;MPGAAAAGVGELLLTSFDPFADAKHGNSEDSGAPTAPRDNVVHLRTRQRNGRKSLTTVQGLSAAYNYAKILRDLKRELCCSGIVVEDEDLGNVVQL
;
A
#
# COMPACT_ATOMS: atom_id res chain seq x y z
N MET A 1 -0.74 60.34 -14.58
CA MET A 1 0.16 60.94 -13.56
C MET A 1 -0.16 60.28 -12.22
N PRO A 2 0.85 59.86 -11.45
CA PRO A 2 1.05 58.45 -11.15
C PRO A 2 0.75 58.10 -9.69
N GLY A 3 -0.07 57.07 -9.47
CA GLY A 3 -0.18 56.40 -8.18
C GLY A 3 0.90 55.32 -8.09
N ALA A 4 1.89 55.57 -7.23
CA ALA A 4 3.15 54.84 -7.16
C ALA A 4 2.97 53.35 -6.85
N ALA A 5 3.71 52.54 -7.61
CA ALA A 5 3.99 51.15 -7.30
C ALA A 5 4.78 51.06 -5.98
N ALA A 6 4.19 50.45 -4.97
CA ALA A 6 4.93 49.84 -3.87
C ALA A 6 4.99 48.34 -4.14
N ALA A 7 5.97 47.91 -4.96
CA ALA A 7 6.35 46.51 -5.05
C ALA A 7 7.02 46.14 -3.71
N GLY A 8 6.23 45.62 -2.79
CA GLY A 8 6.72 44.98 -1.58
C GLY A 8 7.56 43.77 -1.96
N VAL A 9 8.87 43.95 -1.95
CA VAL A 9 9.85 42.87 -1.92
C VAL A 9 9.67 42.11 -0.60
N GLY A 10 9.17 40.88 -0.68
CA GLY A 10 9.20 39.97 0.46
C GLY A 10 7.85 39.36 0.83
N GLU A 11 7.31 38.51 -0.03
CA GLU A 11 6.47 37.40 0.45
C GLU A 11 6.96 36.13 -0.25
N LEU A 12 8.10 35.67 0.27
CA LEU A 12 8.46 34.28 0.48
C LEU A 12 7.93 33.27 -0.55
N LEU A 13 8.89 32.86 -1.39
CA LEU A 13 9.03 31.65 -2.17
C LEU A 13 8.86 30.38 -1.28
N LEU A 14 7.71 30.22 -0.61
CA LEU A 14 7.45 29.19 0.42
C LEU A 14 6.30 28.25 0.03
N THR A 15 5.88 28.21 -1.23
CA THR A 15 4.72 27.41 -1.65
C THR A 15 5.04 26.21 -2.55
N SER A 16 6.30 25.79 -2.69
CA SER A 16 6.60 24.63 -3.56
C SER A 16 7.75 23.71 -3.15
N PHE A 17 8.44 23.95 -2.02
CA PHE A 17 9.44 23.00 -1.54
C PHE A 17 8.81 22.01 -0.57
N ASP A 18 8.30 20.89 -1.10
CA ASP A 18 7.89 19.72 -0.32
C ASP A 18 9.15 18.91 0.05
N PRO A 19 9.60 18.92 1.32
CA PRO A 19 10.79 18.20 1.76
C PRO A 19 10.64 16.67 1.68
N PHE A 20 9.43 16.17 1.40
CA PHE A 20 9.16 14.74 1.19
C PHE A 20 9.08 14.34 -0.28
N ALA A 21 9.26 15.28 -1.23
CA ALA A 21 9.28 14.96 -2.65
C ALA A 21 10.46 14.03 -3.01
N ASP A 22 11.61 14.21 -2.38
CA ASP A 22 12.81 13.37 -2.61
C ASP A 22 12.76 12.04 -1.81
N ALA A 23 12.02 12.02 -0.69
CA ALA A 23 11.77 10.82 0.11
C ALA A 23 10.83 9.80 -0.58
N LYS A 24 10.14 10.19 -1.67
CA LYS A 24 9.40 9.24 -2.52
C LYS A 24 10.33 8.25 -3.23
N HIS A 25 11.64 8.54 -3.33
CA HIS A 25 12.62 7.70 -4.01
C HIS A 25 13.63 7.00 -3.06
N GLY A 26 13.71 7.42 -1.80
CA GLY A 26 14.77 7.00 -0.88
C GLY A 26 14.27 6.40 0.42
N ASN A 27 14.51 5.10 0.55
CA ASN A 27 14.71 4.37 1.81
C ASN A 27 13.48 4.00 2.67
N SER A 28 13.24 2.68 2.67
CA SER A 28 12.86 1.80 3.78
C SER A 28 12.58 2.44 5.15
N GLU A 29 11.51 1.89 5.76
CA GLU A 29 11.19 1.87 7.20
C GLU A 29 10.07 2.82 7.68
N ASP A 30 8.92 2.17 7.87
CA ASP A 30 7.84 2.43 8.84
C ASP A 30 6.74 3.49 8.54
N SER A 31 5.52 2.95 8.52
CA SER A 31 4.23 3.57 8.86
C SER A 31 3.83 4.92 8.24
N GLY A 32 3.13 4.85 7.10
CA GLY A 32 2.28 5.95 6.62
C GLY A 32 2.05 5.94 5.12
N ALA A 33 1.07 5.17 4.64
CA ALA A 33 0.57 5.27 3.26
C ALA A 33 0.20 6.74 2.92
N PRO A 34 0.39 7.25 1.68
CA PRO A 34 0.06 6.58 0.42
C PRO A 34 1.11 6.77 -0.71
N THR A 35 1.59 5.66 -1.27
CA THR A 35 2.40 5.65 -2.49
C THR A 35 1.68 4.83 -3.56
N ALA A 36 1.38 5.50 -4.67
CA ALA A 36 0.84 4.92 -5.89
C ALA A 36 1.80 3.87 -6.51
N PRO A 37 1.31 3.07 -7.47
CA PRO A 37 1.37 1.62 -7.42
C PRO A 37 2.80 1.12 -7.62
N ARG A 38 3.37 0.48 -6.59
CA ARG A 38 4.45 -0.47 -6.83
C ARG A 38 3.75 -1.78 -7.19
N ASP A 39 3.52 -2.01 -8.48
CA ASP A 39 2.79 -3.18 -9.03
C ASP A 39 3.35 -4.55 -8.61
N ASN A 40 4.43 -4.59 -7.83
CA ASN A 40 5.15 -5.78 -7.39
C ASN A 40 5.23 -5.94 -5.87
N VAL A 41 4.57 -5.10 -5.06
CA VAL A 41 4.59 -5.26 -3.61
C VAL A 41 3.46 -6.16 -3.17
N VAL A 42 3.83 -7.32 -2.61
CA VAL A 42 2.87 -8.22 -1.94
C VAL A 42 2.59 -7.67 -0.54
N HIS A 43 1.34 -7.34 -0.27
CA HIS A 43 0.90 -6.90 1.05
C HIS A 43 0.37 -8.08 1.87
N LEU A 44 1.12 -8.49 2.89
CA LEU A 44 0.59 -9.34 3.96
C LEU A 44 -0.07 -8.47 5.03
N ARG A 45 -1.33 -8.76 5.34
CA ARG A 45 -2.08 -8.13 6.42
C ARG A 45 -2.64 -9.19 7.34
N THR A 46 -2.51 -9.01 8.65
CA THR A 46 -3.16 -9.88 9.64
C THR A 46 -4.21 -9.06 10.38
N ARG A 47 -5.46 -9.49 10.30
CA ARG A 47 -6.59 -8.88 11.00
C ARG A 47 -7.06 -9.82 12.09
N GLN A 48 -7.29 -9.33 13.30
CA GLN A 48 -7.90 -10.13 14.36
C GLN A 48 -9.39 -10.29 14.05
N ARG A 49 -9.85 -11.53 13.83
CA ARG A 49 -11.27 -11.81 13.55
C ARG A 49 -12.09 -11.81 14.84
N ASN A 50 -11.70 -12.62 15.81
CA ASN A 50 -12.40 -12.78 17.09
C ASN A 50 -11.45 -13.33 18.16
N GLY A 51 -11.22 -12.58 19.24
CA GLY A 51 -10.33 -13.03 20.32
C GLY A 51 -8.98 -13.48 19.77
N ARG A 52 -8.57 -14.73 19.98
CA ARG A 52 -7.31 -15.26 19.45
C ARG A 52 -7.35 -15.68 17.97
N LYS A 53 -8.49 -15.59 17.29
CA LYS A 53 -8.61 -15.93 15.86
C LYS A 53 -8.15 -14.75 15.02
N SER A 54 -7.20 -14.98 14.14
CA SER A 54 -6.74 -14.01 13.14
C SER A 54 -7.10 -14.48 11.73
N LEU A 55 -7.27 -13.52 10.82
CA LEU A 55 -7.45 -13.69 9.39
C LEU A 55 -6.25 -13.05 8.71
N THR A 56 -5.50 -13.83 7.94
CA THR A 56 -4.35 -13.33 7.19
C THR A 56 -4.76 -13.13 5.75
N THR A 57 -4.60 -11.92 5.22
CA THR A 57 -4.87 -11.61 3.82
C THR A 57 -3.58 -11.27 3.09
N VAL A 58 -3.40 -11.89 1.93
CA VAL A 58 -2.27 -11.65 1.03
C VAL A 58 -2.81 -10.97 -0.23
N GLN A 59 -2.42 -9.71 -0.44
CA GLN A 59 -2.81 -8.89 -1.59
C GLN A 59 -1.62 -8.65 -2.51
N GLY A 60 -1.87 -8.37 -3.80
CA GLY A 60 -0.81 -8.06 -4.76
C GLY A 60 -0.10 -9.27 -5.35
N LEU A 61 -0.75 -10.44 -5.37
CA LEU A 61 -0.25 -11.60 -6.11
C LEU A 61 -0.58 -11.47 -7.59
N SER A 62 0.40 -11.72 -8.45
CA SER A 62 0.19 -11.74 -9.90
C SER A 62 -0.78 -12.85 -10.30
N ALA A 63 -1.72 -12.54 -11.19
CA ALA A 63 -2.70 -13.49 -11.73
C ALA A 63 -2.06 -14.65 -12.54
N ALA A 64 -0.76 -14.57 -12.87
CA ALA A 64 -0.03 -15.64 -13.52
C ALA A 64 0.20 -16.87 -12.61
N TYR A 65 0.05 -16.72 -11.29
CA TYR A 65 0.23 -17.81 -10.35
C TYR A 65 -1.01 -18.71 -10.24
N ASN A 66 -0.78 -20.01 -10.03
CA ASN A 66 -1.85 -20.96 -9.79
C ASN A 66 -2.26 -20.97 -8.30
N TYR A 67 -3.26 -20.16 -7.96
CA TYR A 67 -3.78 -20.04 -6.60
C TYR A 67 -4.30 -21.37 -6.02
N ALA A 68 -4.79 -22.29 -6.86
CA ALA A 68 -5.27 -23.58 -6.39
C ALA A 68 -4.15 -24.49 -5.86
N LYS A 69 -2.94 -24.41 -6.44
CA LYS A 69 -1.76 -25.13 -5.92
C LYS A 69 -1.29 -24.50 -4.62
N ILE A 70 -1.13 -23.18 -4.60
CA ILE A 70 -0.71 -22.41 -3.43
C ILE A 70 -1.64 -22.66 -2.24
N LEU A 71 -2.97 -22.65 -2.46
CA LEU A 71 -3.94 -22.96 -1.41
C LEU A 71 -3.82 -24.39 -0.86
N ARG A 72 -3.50 -25.38 -1.71
CA ARG A 72 -3.34 -26.78 -1.25
C ARG A 72 -2.09 -26.92 -0.38
N ASP A 73 -0.99 -26.31 -0.80
CA ASP A 73 0.27 -26.37 -0.07
C ASP A 73 0.16 -25.62 1.27
N LEU A 74 -0.43 -24.41 1.26
CA LEU A 74 -0.67 -23.64 2.49
C LEU A 74 -1.63 -24.34 3.45
N LYS A 75 -2.70 -25.00 2.95
CA LYS A 75 -3.59 -25.81 3.80
C LYS A 75 -2.88 -27.00 4.42
N ARG A 76 -1.90 -27.59 3.73
CA ARG A 76 -1.14 -28.75 4.20
C ARG A 76 -0.04 -28.37 5.19
N GLU A 77 0.65 -27.25 4.98
CA GLU A 77 1.74 -26.80 5.84
C GLU A 77 1.25 -26.05 7.08
N LEU A 78 0.24 -25.19 6.94
CA LEU A 78 -0.25 -24.34 8.03
C LEU A 78 -1.45 -24.94 8.77
N CYS A 79 -2.08 -25.99 8.24
CA CYS A 79 -3.30 -26.59 8.79
C CYS A 79 -4.45 -25.57 8.99
N CYS A 80 -4.45 -24.45 8.25
CA CYS A 80 -5.46 -23.40 8.31
C CYS A 80 -6.42 -23.48 7.13
N SER A 81 -7.67 -23.08 7.35
CA SER A 81 -8.70 -23.03 6.30
C SER A 81 -8.59 -21.75 5.48
N GLY A 82 -8.07 -21.85 4.26
CA GLY A 82 -8.00 -20.70 3.34
C GLY A 82 -9.00 -20.71 2.19
N ILE A 83 -9.30 -19.51 1.67
CA ILE A 83 -10.09 -19.24 0.46
C ILE A 83 -9.37 -18.21 -0.42
N VAL A 84 -9.62 -18.24 -1.73
CA VAL A 84 -9.27 -17.14 -2.63
C VAL A 84 -10.52 -16.29 -2.80
N VAL A 85 -10.38 -14.98 -2.60
CA VAL A 85 -11.41 -13.98 -2.82
C VAL A 85 -10.95 -13.09 -3.96
N GLU A 86 -11.80 -12.90 -4.95
CA GLU A 86 -11.56 -12.02 -6.08
C GLU A 86 -12.23 -10.68 -5.77
N ASP A 87 -11.44 -9.62 -5.61
CA ASP A 87 -11.93 -8.26 -5.39
C ASP A 87 -11.61 -7.39 -6.62
N GLU A 88 -12.57 -6.64 -7.15
CA GLU A 88 -12.41 -5.85 -8.39
C GLU A 88 -11.34 -4.75 -8.26
N ASP A 89 -11.14 -4.20 -7.06
CA ASP A 89 -10.18 -3.10 -6.81
C ASP A 89 -8.77 -3.59 -6.42
N LEU A 90 -8.66 -4.78 -5.80
CA LEU A 90 -7.43 -5.27 -5.16
C LEU A 90 -6.89 -6.55 -5.83
N GLY A 91 -7.62 -7.08 -6.80
CA GLY A 91 -7.32 -8.32 -7.50
C GLY A 91 -7.60 -9.56 -6.65
N ASN A 92 -6.88 -10.64 -6.94
CA ASN A 92 -7.04 -11.91 -6.25
C ASN A 92 -6.31 -11.88 -4.90
N VAL A 93 -7.09 -12.02 -3.83
CA VAL A 93 -6.63 -12.02 -2.44
C VAL A 93 -6.73 -13.43 -1.87
N VAL A 94 -5.65 -13.91 -1.25
CA VAL A 94 -5.69 -15.18 -0.50
C VAL A 94 -5.97 -14.86 0.95
N GLN A 95 -7.00 -15.50 1.51
CA GLN A 95 -7.36 -15.40 2.92
C GLN A 95 -7.07 -16.72 3.63
N LEU A 96 -6.41 -16.69 4.79
CA LEU A 96 -6.03 -17.83 5.64
C LEU A 96 -6.51 -17.63 7.09
#